data_AF-A0A660YZL6-F1
#
_entry.id   AF-A0A660YZL6-F1
#
_cell.length_a   1.000
_cell.length_b   1.000
_cell.length_c   1.000
_cell.angle_alpha   90.00
_cell.angle_beta   90.00
_cell.angle_gamma   90.00
#
_symmetry.space_group_name_H-M   'P 1'
#
loop_
_entity.id
_entity.type
_entity.pdbx_description
1 polymer ?
#
loop_
_entity_poly.entity_id
_entity_poly.type
_entity_poly.pdbx_seq_one_letter_code
_entity_poly.pdbx_strand_id
1 'polypeptide(L)'
;MKNRVMYKLNLLLLSFIFSLLSFSTAPAQKSVYPKNSPEWLVDMFFNQTQFPEKEKYLIGEMLQDVSYPTIGEELNGRASVTFRKIELNNQTGVYGIVIKDNGNTANFYCYVSNISGNWKIDAVRKFQLPGYIYSSADSLSQIANLPDSVSSLLKILKLLIGTDEQLKLFLSDNIDDFYNVVGAFDNKRADDLNLLMNKLNLEHIFTDEIYPQCIFILAGGFGRIEVGFMFSKNKSSTPKISPEQFIYIEEVLPNWYVYRAI
;
A
#
# COMPACT_ATOMS: atom_id res chain seq x y z
N MET A 1 42.81 72.35 21.05
CA MET A 1 42.92 72.97 22.40
C MET A 1 41.70 72.57 23.23
N LYS A 2 41.94 72.15 24.49
CA LYS A 2 41.01 71.76 25.58
C LYS A 2 40.34 70.38 25.44
N ASN A 3 40.82 69.37 26.19
CA ASN A 3 40.51 69.03 27.61
C ASN A 3 39.09 68.44 27.75
N ARG A 4 38.79 67.42 28.55
CA ARG A 4 39.53 66.64 29.56
C ARG A 4 38.71 65.38 29.88
N VAL A 5 39.42 64.41 30.43
CA VAL A 5 39.02 63.11 30.99
C VAL A 5 38.11 63.22 32.23
N MET A 6 37.28 62.17 32.46
CA MET A 6 37.05 61.40 33.73
C MET A 6 35.61 61.26 34.31
N TYR A 7 35.08 60.03 34.19
CA TYR A 7 34.33 59.13 35.10
C TYR A 7 33.38 59.61 36.22
N LYS A 8 32.21 58.93 36.30
CA LYS A 8 31.57 58.26 37.48
C LYS A 8 30.25 57.60 37.01
N LEU A 9 30.15 56.28 36.85
CA LEU A 9 29.87 55.19 37.81
C LEU A 9 28.60 55.38 38.67
N ASN A 10 27.53 54.64 38.31
CA ASN A 10 26.41 54.12 39.11
C ASN A 10 25.35 53.58 38.13
N LEU A 11 24.58 52.51 38.31
CA LEU A 11 24.49 51.43 39.28
C LEU A 11 23.31 50.56 38.76
N LEU A 12 23.48 49.23 38.71
CA LEU A 12 22.43 48.21 38.93
C LEU A 12 21.31 47.90 37.89
N LEU A 13 21.03 46.59 37.86
CA LEU A 13 19.93 45.79 37.31
C LEU A 13 19.88 45.55 35.78
N LEU A 14 19.99 44.32 35.24
CA LEU A 14 19.26 43.05 35.46
C LEU A 14 18.39 42.78 34.22
N SER A 15 18.87 41.94 33.28
CA SER A 15 18.04 40.91 32.63
C SER A 15 18.86 40.17 31.58
N PHE A 16 19.46 39.08 32.05
CA PHE A 16 19.93 37.96 31.26
C PHE A 16 18.68 37.31 30.63
N ILE A 17 18.31 37.69 29.41
CA ILE A 17 17.24 37.00 28.68
C ILE A 17 17.83 35.69 28.16
N PHE A 18 17.70 34.66 29.01
CA PHE A 18 17.81 33.27 28.61
C PHE A 18 16.73 33.04 27.54
N SER A 19 17.14 33.02 26.27
CA SER A 19 16.36 32.46 25.19
C SER A 19 16.29 30.94 25.40
N LEU A 20 15.39 30.54 26.30
CA LEU A 20 14.86 29.18 26.36
C LEU A 20 14.11 28.96 25.05
N LEU A 21 14.81 28.38 24.08
CA LEU A 21 14.21 27.66 22.98
C LEU A 21 13.36 26.55 23.60
N SER A 22 12.08 26.85 23.82
CA SER A 22 11.06 25.84 24.06
C SER A 22 10.94 25.05 22.77
N PHE A 23 11.76 23.99 22.63
CA PHE A 23 11.40 22.88 21.78
C PHE A 23 10.09 22.33 22.34
N SER A 24 8.97 22.80 21.80
CA SER A 24 7.69 22.13 21.97
C SER A 24 7.83 20.79 21.27
N THR A 25 8.27 19.78 22.01
CA THR A 25 8.06 18.39 21.62
C THR A 25 6.56 18.23 21.55
N ALA A 26 6.00 18.31 20.34
CA ALA A 26 4.64 17.85 20.10
C ALA A 26 4.55 16.48 20.76
N PRO A 27 3.58 16.25 21.67
CA PRO A 27 3.48 14.98 22.37
C PRO A 27 3.40 13.88 21.32
N ALA A 28 4.37 12.96 21.35
CA ALA A 28 4.39 11.80 20.47
C ALA A 28 3.00 11.16 20.54
N GLN A 29 2.34 11.09 19.39
CA GLN A 29 1.02 10.48 19.30
C GLN A 29 1.15 9.06 19.85
N LYS A 30 0.40 8.74 20.91
CA LYS A 30 0.46 7.40 21.49
C LYS A 30 -0.44 6.50 20.68
N SER A 31 0.09 5.33 20.28
CA SER A 31 -0.71 4.28 19.66
C SER A 31 -1.90 3.92 20.53
N VAL A 32 -3.07 3.73 19.91
CA VAL A 32 -4.30 3.28 20.57
C VAL A 32 -4.36 1.75 20.72
N TYR A 33 -3.41 1.03 20.13
CA TYR A 33 -3.36 -0.44 20.13
C TYR A 33 -2.55 -0.98 21.32
N PRO A 34 -2.87 -2.17 21.85
CA PRO A 34 -2.09 -2.79 22.93
C PRO A 34 -0.62 -2.96 22.52
N LYS A 35 0.31 -2.51 23.37
CA LYS A 35 1.75 -2.63 23.08
C LYS A 35 2.13 -4.08 22.74
N ASN A 36 2.98 -4.24 21.72
CA ASN A 36 3.42 -5.53 21.17
C ASN A 36 2.33 -6.38 20.47
N SER A 37 1.11 -5.86 20.30
CA SER A 37 0.13 -6.45 19.38
C SER A 37 0.58 -6.25 17.92
N PRO A 38 0.10 -7.08 16.98
CA PRO A 38 0.44 -6.90 15.57
C PRO A 38 -0.06 -5.57 15.02
N GLU A 39 -1.25 -5.10 15.42
CA GLU A 39 -1.77 -3.77 15.06
C GLU A 39 -0.89 -2.64 15.60
N TRP A 40 -0.37 -2.79 16.83
CA TRP A 40 0.55 -1.81 17.41
C TRP A 40 1.82 -1.71 16.59
N LEU A 41 2.39 -2.82 16.12
CA LEU A 41 3.59 -2.78 15.26
C LEU A 41 3.33 -2.05 13.95
N VAL A 42 2.20 -2.33 13.30
CA VAL A 42 1.81 -1.67 12.06
C VAL A 42 1.64 -0.17 12.28
N ASP A 43 0.94 0.23 13.34
CA ASP A 43 0.77 1.64 13.70
C ASP A 43 2.12 2.33 14.00
N MET A 44 2.99 1.68 14.78
CA MET A 44 4.33 2.19 15.08
C MET A 44 5.19 2.37 13.83
N PHE A 45 5.14 1.42 12.89
CA PHE A 45 5.97 1.47 11.68
C PHE A 45 5.45 2.49 10.66
N PHE A 46 4.13 2.60 10.47
CA PHE A 46 3.57 3.39 9.38
C PHE A 46 3.06 4.77 9.78
N ASN A 47 2.67 4.97 11.05
CA ASN A 47 1.91 6.16 11.45
C ASN A 47 2.62 6.98 12.55
N GLN A 48 3.40 6.34 13.42
CA GLN A 48 4.07 7.04 14.52
C GLN A 48 5.35 7.74 14.07
N THR A 49 5.60 8.93 14.64
CA THR A 49 6.78 9.75 14.33
C THR A 49 8.07 9.24 14.98
N GLN A 50 7.98 8.19 15.78
CA GLN A 50 9.12 7.53 16.45
C GLN A 50 8.79 6.04 16.64
N PHE A 51 9.74 5.16 16.30
CA PHE A 51 9.67 3.75 16.63
C PHE A 51 10.94 3.34 17.41
N PRO A 52 10.92 3.40 18.75
CA PRO A 52 12.09 3.04 19.56
C PRO A 52 12.35 1.53 19.55
N GLU A 53 13.62 1.15 19.67
CA GLU A 53 14.07 -0.25 19.80
C GLU A 53 13.65 -1.14 18.61
N LYS A 54 13.75 -0.64 17.37
CA LYS A 54 13.32 -1.33 16.14
C LYS A 54 13.89 -2.74 16.01
N GLU A 55 15.13 -2.96 16.44
CA GLU A 55 15.80 -4.25 16.45
C GLU A 55 15.03 -5.34 17.23
N LYS A 56 14.18 -4.96 18.19
CA LYS A 56 13.32 -5.91 18.92
C LYS A 56 12.10 -6.32 18.11
N TYR A 57 11.69 -5.51 17.14
CA TYR A 57 10.40 -5.59 16.47
C TYR A 57 10.51 -5.93 14.98
N LEU A 58 11.70 -5.90 14.40
CA LEU A 58 11.98 -6.29 13.02
C LEU A 58 12.65 -7.68 12.97
N ILE A 59 12.36 -8.46 11.92
CA ILE A 59 13.01 -9.74 11.60
C ILE A 59 13.22 -9.88 10.09
N GLY A 60 13.84 -10.99 9.68
CA GLY A 60 13.97 -11.32 8.26
C GLY A 60 14.76 -10.24 7.53
N GLU A 61 14.22 -9.82 6.38
CA GLU A 61 14.77 -8.73 5.59
C GLU A 61 14.70 -7.36 6.30
N MET A 62 13.68 -7.13 7.13
CA MET A 62 13.49 -5.85 7.82
C MET A 62 14.61 -5.53 8.81
N LEU A 63 15.43 -6.51 9.21
CA LEU A 63 16.63 -6.26 10.02
C LEU A 63 17.63 -5.35 9.29
N GLN A 64 17.64 -5.35 7.96
CA GLN A 64 18.49 -4.47 7.16
C GLN A 64 18.04 -3.01 7.26
N ASP A 65 16.78 -2.78 7.65
CA ASP A 65 16.15 -1.46 7.70
C ASP A 65 16.18 -0.82 9.09
N VAL A 66 16.73 -1.49 10.11
CA VAL A 66 16.75 -1.01 11.51
C VAL A 66 17.36 0.39 11.64
N SER A 67 18.38 0.72 10.86
CA SER A 67 19.03 2.04 10.91
C SER A 67 18.33 3.12 10.11
N TYR A 68 17.36 2.78 9.26
CA TYR A 68 16.62 3.74 8.45
C TYR A 68 15.36 4.20 9.16
N PRO A 69 14.90 5.44 8.93
CA PRO A 69 13.60 5.88 9.40
C PRO A 69 12.48 4.92 8.95
N THR A 70 11.50 4.67 9.80
CA THR A 70 10.28 3.98 9.36
C THR A 70 9.42 4.90 8.52
N ILE A 71 8.43 4.34 7.82
CA ILE A 71 7.51 5.13 7.01
C ILE A 71 6.81 6.22 7.86
N GLY A 72 6.38 5.90 9.09
CA GLY A 72 5.79 6.89 10.00
C GLY A 72 6.76 8.01 10.39
N GLU A 73 8.04 7.67 10.62
CA GLU A 73 9.11 8.63 10.92
C GLU A 73 9.37 9.57 9.73
N GLU A 74 9.38 9.06 8.50
CA GLU A 74 9.54 9.87 7.27
C GLU A 74 8.34 10.78 6.98
N LEU A 75 7.13 10.27 7.20
CA LEU A 75 5.91 11.03 7.02
C LEU A 75 5.81 12.18 8.03
N ASN A 76 6.28 11.97 9.27
CA ASN A 76 6.30 12.97 10.33
C ASN A 76 4.94 13.67 10.51
N GLY A 77 3.86 12.89 10.51
CA GLY A 77 2.48 13.37 10.68
C GLY A 77 1.90 14.16 9.49
N ARG A 78 2.58 14.23 8.34
CA ARG A 78 2.12 14.99 7.17
C ARG A 78 1.04 14.26 6.36
N ALA A 79 0.98 12.94 6.48
CA ALA A 79 0.07 12.10 5.71
C ALA A 79 -0.96 11.41 6.61
N SER A 80 -2.12 11.10 6.03
CA SER A 80 -3.12 10.25 6.69
C SER A 80 -2.77 8.79 6.44
N VAL A 81 -2.63 8.02 7.51
CA VAL A 81 -2.36 6.58 7.45
C VAL A 81 -3.55 5.83 8.03
N THR A 82 -4.04 4.86 7.27
CA THR A 82 -5.07 3.91 7.73
C THR A 82 -4.61 2.51 7.39
N PHE A 83 -4.97 1.53 8.22
CA PHE A 83 -4.68 0.14 7.93
C PHE A 83 -5.84 -0.76 8.34
N ARG A 84 -5.94 -1.89 7.65
CA ARG A 84 -6.90 -2.95 7.95
C ARG A 84 -6.20 -4.30 7.93
N LYS A 85 -6.71 -5.22 8.74
CA LYS A 85 -6.29 -6.62 8.71
C LYS A 85 -6.82 -7.28 7.43
N ILE A 86 -5.93 -7.97 6.71
CA ILE A 86 -6.28 -8.84 5.58
C ILE A 86 -6.35 -10.29 6.08
N GLU A 87 -5.29 -10.75 6.76
CA GLU A 87 -5.22 -12.07 7.41
C GLU A 87 -4.61 -11.92 8.80
N LEU A 88 -5.08 -12.69 9.78
CA LEU A 88 -4.42 -12.86 11.07
C LEU A 88 -4.78 -14.21 11.68
N ASN A 89 -3.76 -14.94 12.09
CA ASN A 89 -3.88 -16.12 12.91
C ASN A 89 -2.89 -16.03 14.10
N ASN A 90 -2.66 -17.12 14.83
CA ASN A 90 -1.78 -17.11 16.00
C ASN A 90 -0.27 -17.03 15.66
N GLN A 91 0.10 -17.24 14.39
CA GLN A 91 1.47 -17.32 13.91
C GLN A 91 1.84 -16.17 12.98
N THR A 92 0.93 -15.74 12.11
CA THR A 92 1.20 -14.71 11.10
C THR A 92 0.02 -13.74 10.96
N GLY A 93 0.32 -12.56 10.40
CA GLY A 93 -0.68 -11.58 10.00
C GLY A 93 -0.24 -10.77 8.80
N VAL A 94 -1.21 -10.33 8.00
CA VAL A 94 -1.01 -9.44 6.87
C VAL A 94 -1.97 -8.26 7.01
N TYR A 95 -1.42 -7.05 6.92
CA TYR A 95 -2.18 -5.81 6.99
C TYR A 95 -2.04 -5.04 5.70
N GLY A 96 -3.17 -4.53 5.19
CA GLY A 96 -3.21 -3.58 4.08
C GLY A 96 -3.21 -2.16 4.63
N ILE A 97 -2.25 -1.35 4.18
CA ILE A 97 -2.05 0.03 4.63
C ILE A 97 -2.32 0.96 3.46
N VAL A 98 -3.08 2.02 3.73
CA VAL A 98 -3.36 3.10 2.79
C VAL A 98 -2.79 4.39 3.38
N ILE A 99 -1.86 4.99 2.62
CA ILE A 99 -1.24 6.27 2.95
C ILE A 99 -1.76 7.31 1.95
N LYS A 100 -2.28 8.42 2.47
CA LYS A 100 -2.75 9.55 1.68
C LYS A 100 -1.93 10.79 2.00
N ASP A 101 -1.25 11.33 0.99
CA ASP A 101 -0.41 12.54 1.10
C ASP A 101 -0.58 13.42 -0.14
N ASN A 102 -0.96 14.69 0.06
CA ASN A 102 -1.11 15.69 -1.00
C ASN A 102 -1.88 15.21 -2.25
N GLY A 103 -2.99 14.48 -2.03
CA GLY A 103 -3.83 13.95 -3.11
C GLY A 103 -3.35 12.62 -3.71
N ASN A 104 -2.13 12.17 -3.37
CA ASN A 104 -1.63 10.85 -3.75
C ASN A 104 -2.10 9.79 -2.76
N THR A 105 -2.41 8.60 -3.26
CA THR A 105 -2.73 7.43 -2.44
C THR A 105 -1.75 6.31 -2.77
N ALA A 106 -1.15 5.71 -1.74
CA ALA A 106 -0.27 4.56 -1.88
C ALA A 106 -0.74 3.40 -1.00
N ASN A 107 -0.65 2.19 -1.55
CA ASN A 107 -0.99 0.95 -0.86
C ASN A 107 0.28 0.20 -0.48
N PHE A 108 0.38 -0.21 0.77
CA PHE A 108 1.44 -1.06 1.30
C PHE A 108 0.84 -2.31 1.95
N TYR A 109 1.65 -3.36 2.06
CA TYR A 109 1.30 -4.61 2.71
C TYR A 109 2.37 -4.93 3.75
N CYS A 110 1.96 -5.02 5.01
CA CYS A 110 2.83 -5.33 6.13
C CYS A 110 2.61 -6.77 6.58
N TYR A 111 3.70 -7.52 6.65
CA TYR A 111 3.74 -8.90 7.08
C TYR A 111 4.29 -8.97 8.49
N VAL A 112 3.55 -9.61 9.38
CA VAL A 112 3.96 -9.79 10.78
C VAL A 112 3.96 -11.27 11.14
N SER A 113 4.92 -11.66 11.96
CA SER A 113 5.13 -13.04 12.40
C SER A 113 5.26 -13.07 13.92
N ASN A 114 4.62 -14.06 14.55
CA ASN A 114 4.68 -14.31 15.98
C ASN A 114 5.78 -15.32 16.28
N ILE A 115 6.85 -14.85 16.92
CA ILE A 115 7.98 -15.68 17.32
C ILE A 115 7.93 -15.85 18.84
N SER A 116 7.49 -17.03 19.28
CA SER A 116 7.42 -17.40 20.70
C SER A 116 6.64 -16.39 21.57
N GLY A 117 5.48 -15.93 21.06
CA GLY A 117 4.62 -14.97 21.74
C GLY A 117 4.95 -13.50 21.44
N ASN A 118 5.97 -13.22 20.63
CA ASN A 118 6.38 -11.86 20.28
C ASN A 118 6.12 -11.59 18.80
N TRP A 119 5.20 -10.67 18.52
CA TRP A 119 4.98 -10.20 17.17
C TRP A 119 6.15 -9.35 16.68
N LYS A 120 6.50 -9.52 15.40
CA LYS A 120 7.56 -8.80 14.71
C LYS A 120 7.18 -8.56 13.25
N ILE A 121 7.68 -7.49 12.65
CA ILE A 121 7.51 -7.19 11.23
C ILE A 121 8.57 -7.95 10.44
N ASP A 122 8.12 -8.74 9.49
CA ASP A 122 8.94 -9.65 8.69
C ASP A 122 9.26 -9.06 7.30
N ALA A 123 8.27 -8.40 6.71
CA ALA A 123 8.41 -7.77 5.40
C ALA A 123 7.42 -6.61 5.24
N VAL A 124 7.80 -5.66 4.38
CA VAL A 124 6.91 -4.62 3.86
C VAL A 124 6.97 -4.63 2.35
N ARG A 125 5.81 -4.65 1.70
CA ARG A 125 5.69 -4.61 0.24
C ARG A 125 4.87 -3.43 -0.21
N LYS A 126 5.20 -2.91 -1.38
CA LYS A 126 4.44 -1.90 -2.11
C LYS A 126 4.32 -2.39 -3.55
N PHE A 127 3.12 -2.29 -4.11
CA PHE A 127 2.95 -2.51 -5.53
C PHE A 127 3.50 -1.28 -6.28
N GLN A 128 4.72 -1.40 -6.80
CA GLN A 128 5.45 -0.28 -7.39
C GLN A 128 5.82 -0.60 -8.83
N LEU A 129 5.33 0.23 -9.75
CA LEU A 129 5.66 0.14 -11.17
C LEU A 129 6.78 1.13 -11.53
N PRO A 130 7.43 0.97 -12.69
CA PRO A 130 8.31 2.00 -13.22
C PRO A 130 7.60 3.34 -13.39
N GLY A 131 8.29 4.44 -13.10
CA GLY A 131 7.72 5.79 -13.10
C GLY A 131 7.03 6.19 -14.41
N TYR A 132 7.54 5.71 -15.55
CA TYR A 132 6.98 6.04 -16.85
C TYR A 132 5.58 5.46 -17.09
N ILE A 133 5.18 4.41 -16.36
CA ILE A 133 3.82 3.85 -16.44
C ILE A 133 2.82 4.86 -15.88
N TYR A 134 3.11 5.45 -14.72
CA TYR A 134 2.30 6.50 -14.11
C TYR A 134 2.23 7.74 -15.00
N SER A 135 3.38 8.22 -15.48
CA SER A 135 3.42 9.40 -16.35
C SER A 135 2.67 9.21 -17.66
N SER A 136 2.65 7.98 -18.20
CA SER A 136 1.89 7.64 -19.41
C SER A 136 0.39 7.70 -19.16
N ALA A 137 -0.08 7.10 -18.05
CA ALA A 137 -1.48 7.17 -17.67
C ALA A 137 -1.95 8.61 -17.44
N ASP A 138 -1.14 9.41 -16.73
CA ASP A 138 -1.41 10.81 -16.47
C ASP A 138 -1.48 11.61 -17.77
N SER A 139 -0.49 11.48 -18.66
CA SER A 139 -0.45 12.21 -19.93
C SER A 139 -1.64 11.87 -20.82
N LEU A 140 -1.99 10.59 -20.94
CA LEU A 140 -3.13 10.15 -21.73
C LEU A 140 -4.46 10.64 -21.13
N SER A 141 -4.57 10.72 -19.80
CA SER A 141 -5.78 11.21 -19.13
C SER A 141 -6.13 12.67 -19.43
N GLN A 142 -5.16 13.47 -19.87
CA GLN A 142 -5.34 14.89 -20.20
C GLN A 142 -5.78 15.13 -21.65
N ILE A 143 -5.83 14.10 -22.49
CA ILE A 143 -6.20 14.22 -23.90
C ILE A 143 -7.71 14.03 -24.04
N ALA A 144 -8.41 15.07 -24.52
CA ALA A 144 -9.87 15.07 -24.60
C ALA A 144 -10.45 14.02 -25.56
N ASN A 145 -9.80 13.79 -26.72
CA ASN A 145 -10.29 12.89 -27.77
C ASN A 145 -9.22 11.84 -28.10
N LEU A 146 -9.17 10.78 -27.30
CA LEU A 146 -8.31 9.63 -27.57
C LEU A 146 -8.91 8.74 -28.66
N PRO A 147 -8.11 8.25 -29.63
CA PRO A 147 -8.53 7.13 -30.46
C PRO A 147 -8.90 5.91 -29.60
N ASP A 148 -9.82 5.06 -30.06
CA ASP A 148 -10.35 3.93 -29.29
C ASP A 148 -9.24 3.03 -28.72
N SER A 149 -8.24 2.68 -29.53
CA SER A 149 -7.11 1.85 -29.09
C SER A 149 -6.31 2.49 -27.95
N VAL A 150 -6.14 3.81 -27.97
CA VAL A 150 -5.44 4.55 -26.91
C VAL A 150 -6.33 4.73 -25.69
N SER A 151 -7.65 4.87 -25.87
CA SER A 151 -8.59 4.86 -24.77
C SER A 151 -8.59 3.52 -24.04
N SER A 152 -8.53 2.39 -24.74
CA SER A 152 -8.41 1.06 -24.13
C SER A 152 -7.10 0.91 -23.36
N LEU A 153 -5.97 1.37 -23.93
CA LEU A 153 -4.70 1.40 -23.21
C LEU A 153 -4.79 2.23 -21.91
N LEU A 154 -5.41 3.42 -21.94
CA LEU A 154 -5.59 4.22 -20.74
C LEU A 154 -6.42 3.49 -19.67
N LYS A 155 -7.44 2.72 -20.07
CA LYS A 155 -8.25 1.93 -19.11
C LYS A 155 -7.43 0.81 -18.48
N ILE A 156 -6.63 0.09 -19.26
CA ILE A 156 -5.70 -0.93 -18.76
C ILE A 156 -4.71 -0.29 -17.77
N LEU A 157 -4.08 0.83 -18.15
CA LEU A 157 -3.14 1.54 -17.28
C LEU A 157 -3.79 1.99 -15.97
N LYS A 158 -5.05 2.45 -16.00
CA LYS A 158 -5.80 2.84 -14.80
C LYS A 158 -6.08 1.66 -13.87
N LEU A 159 -6.38 0.47 -14.41
CA LEU A 159 -6.49 -0.74 -13.60
C LEU A 159 -5.14 -1.14 -13.02
N LEU A 160 -4.08 -1.07 -13.83
CA LEU A 160 -2.72 -1.43 -13.43
C LEU A 160 -2.20 -0.58 -12.26
N ILE A 161 -2.35 0.75 -12.34
CA ILE A 161 -1.87 1.68 -11.31
C ILE A 161 -2.90 1.96 -10.20
N GLY A 162 -4.15 1.55 -10.39
CA GLY A 162 -5.25 1.86 -9.47
C GLY A 162 -5.00 1.31 -8.07
N THR A 163 -5.58 1.94 -7.06
CA THR A 163 -5.57 1.47 -5.66
C THR A 163 -6.37 0.19 -5.50
N ASP A 164 -6.16 -0.53 -4.39
CA ASP A 164 -6.94 -1.75 -4.11
C ASP A 164 -8.45 -1.46 -4.06
N GLU A 165 -8.83 -0.30 -3.52
CA GLU A 165 -10.24 0.09 -3.46
C GLU A 165 -10.84 0.30 -4.86
N GLN A 166 -10.09 0.93 -5.76
CA GLN A 166 -10.54 1.12 -7.15
C GLN A 166 -10.70 -0.22 -7.88
N LEU A 167 -9.84 -1.20 -7.63
CA LEU A 167 -9.99 -2.55 -8.19
C LEU A 167 -11.21 -3.26 -7.64
N LYS A 168 -11.44 -3.19 -6.32
CA LYS A 168 -12.62 -3.78 -5.66
C LYS A 168 -13.92 -3.18 -6.18
N LEU A 169 -13.96 -1.85 -6.34
CA LEU A 169 -15.09 -1.16 -6.94
C LEU A 169 -15.30 -1.57 -8.40
N PHE A 170 -14.23 -1.60 -9.20
CA PHE A 170 -14.34 -2.04 -10.60
C PHE A 170 -14.92 -3.46 -10.73
N LEU A 171 -14.46 -4.40 -9.90
CA LEU A 171 -15.02 -5.76 -9.86
C LEU A 171 -16.50 -5.74 -9.46
N SER A 172 -16.84 -5.01 -8.40
CA SER A 172 -18.21 -4.96 -7.87
C SER A 172 -19.19 -4.34 -8.87
N ASP A 173 -18.79 -3.24 -9.51
CA ASP A 173 -19.61 -2.51 -10.48
C ASP A 173 -19.83 -3.30 -11.78
N ASN A 174 -18.97 -4.27 -12.09
CA ASN A 174 -19.01 -5.06 -13.32
C ASN A 174 -19.23 -6.56 -13.07
N ILE A 175 -19.73 -6.94 -11.89
CA ILE A 175 -19.71 -8.34 -11.44
C ILE A 175 -20.47 -9.30 -12.38
N ASP A 176 -21.59 -8.86 -12.97
CA ASP A 176 -22.35 -9.67 -13.91
C ASP A 176 -21.54 -9.98 -15.18
N ASP A 177 -20.78 -9.00 -15.68
CA ASP A 177 -19.86 -9.22 -16.80
C ASP A 177 -18.74 -10.18 -16.42
N PHE A 178 -18.20 -10.09 -15.21
CA PHE A 178 -17.20 -11.01 -14.70
C PHE A 178 -17.71 -12.46 -14.61
N TYR A 179 -18.95 -12.67 -14.13
CA TYR A 179 -19.58 -13.99 -14.18
C TYR A 179 -19.77 -14.49 -15.62
N ASN A 180 -20.15 -13.60 -16.54
CA ASN A 180 -20.26 -13.95 -17.96
C ASN A 180 -18.90 -14.32 -18.58
N VAL A 181 -17.81 -13.63 -18.20
CA VAL A 181 -16.44 -13.95 -18.61
C VAL A 181 -16.06 -15.35 -18.17
N VAL A 182 -16.23 -15.67 -16.88
CA VAL A 182 -15.94 -17.00 -16.34
C VAL A 182 -16.80 -18.07 -17.02
N GLY A 183 -18.09 -17.79 -17.21
CA GLY A 183 -19.00 -18.70 -17.90
C GLY A 183 -18.62 -18.93 -19.37
N ALA A 184 -18.19 -17.90 -20.10
CA ALA A 184 -17.70 -18.04 -21.47
C ALA A 184 -16.40 -18.85 -21.53
N PHE A 185 -15.48 -18.61 -20.59
CA PHE A 185 -14.22 -19.32 -20.46
C PHE A 185 -14.41 -20.83 -20.17
N ASP A 186 -15.18 -21.16 -19.13
CA ASP A 186 -15.45 -22.56 -18.74
C ASP A 186 -16.16 -23.36 -19.86
N ASN A 187 -17.04 -22.69 -20.63
CA ASN A 187 -17.77 -23.30 -21.74
C ASN A 187 -17.07 -23.17 -23.10
N LYS A 188 -15.83 -22.66 -23.13
CA LYS A 188 -15.01 -22.51 -24.35
C LYS A 188 -15.70 -21.69 -25.47
N ARG A 189 -16.49 -20.67 -25.10
CA ARG A 189 -17.15 -19.75 -26.03
C ARG A 189 -16.21 -18.60 -26.39
N ALA A 190 -15.30 -18.84 -27.34
CA ALA A 190 -14.20 -17.91 -27.64
C ALA A 190 -14.65 -16.51 -28.09
N ASP A 191 -15.67 -16.42 -28.95
CA ASP A 191 -16.14 -15.12 -29.47
C ASP A 191 -16.79 -14.28 -28.36
N ASP A 192 -17.66 -14.90 -27.55
CA ASP A 192 -18.28 -14.26 -26.39
C ASP A 192 -17.21 -13.80 -25.38
N LEU A 193 -16.22 -14.66 -25.13
CA LEU A 193 -15.13 -14.36 -24.21
C LEU A 193 -14.33 -13.14 -24.69
N ASN A 194 -13.95 -13.11 -25.98
CA ASN A 194 -13.21 -11.99 -26.55
C ASN A 194 -14.00 -10.68 -26.46
N LEU A 195 -15.31 -10.72 -26.75
CA LEU A 195 -16.18 -9.55 -26.63
C LEU A 195 -16.22 -9.02 -25.19
N LEU A 196 -16.40 -9.91 -24.22
CA LEU A 196 -16.50 -9.55 -22.80
C LEU A 196 -15.16 -9.04 -22.22
N MET A 197 -14.05 -9.71 -22.55
CA MET A 197 -12.71 -9.27 -22.14
C MET A 197 -12.38 -7.88 -22.70
N ASN A 198 -12.71 -7.63 -23.97
CA ASN A 198 -12.53 -6.31 -24.60
C ASN A 198 -13.43 -5.24 -23.98
N LYS A 199 -14.70 -5.57 -23.66
CA LYS A 199 -15.62 -4.66 -22.96
C LYS A 199 -15.03 -4.16 -21.65
N LEU A 200 -14.43 -5.08 -20.87
CA LEU A 200 -13.82 -4.78 -19.58
C LEU A 200 -12.37 -4.29 -19.67
N ASN A 201 -11.74 -4.32 -20.85
CA ASN A 201 -10.33 -3.98 -21.08
C ASN A 201 -9.40 -4.85 -20.21
N LEU A 202 -9.66 -6.16 -20.21
CA LEU A 202 -8.87 -7.17 -19.51
C LEU A 202 -7.90 -7.82 -20.50
N GLU A 203 -6.69 -8.13 -20.06
CA GLU A 203 -5.63 -8.60 -20.95
C GLU A 203 -5.71 -10.10 -21.23
N HIS A 204 -5.87 -10.90 -20.18
CA HIS A 204 -5.75 -12.35 -20.29
C HIS A 204 -6.58 -13.09 -19.24
N ILE A 205 -6.98 -14.32 -19.55
CA ILE A 205 -7.71 -15.20 -18.64
C ILE A 205 -7.16 -16.63 -18.73
N PHE A 206 -6.95 -17.28 -17.59
CA PHE A 206 -6.36 -18.61 -17.55
C PHE A 206 -6.66 -19.34 -16.24
N THR A 207 -6.43 -20.65 -16.25
CA THR A 207 -6.29 -21.48 -15.05
C THR A 207 -4.83 -21.80 -14.85
N ASP A 208 -4.37 -21.70 -13.61
CA ASP A 208 -3.01 -22.05 -13.24
C ASP A 208 -2.89 -23.54 -12.87
N GLU A 209 -1.75 -24.18 -13.17
CA GLU A 209 -1.55 -25.60 -12.87
C GLU A 209 -1.43 -25.88 -11.36
N ILE A 210 -0.88 -24.94 -10.59
CA ILE A 210 -0.75 -25.01 -9.13
C ILE A 210 -2.10 -24.72 -8.46
N TYR A 211 -2.90 -23.83 -9.07
CA TYR A 211 -4.22 -23.43 -8.58
C TYR A 211 -5.35 -23.76 -9.57
N PRO A 212 -5.61 -25.05 -9.87
CA PRO A 212 -6.54 -25.46 -10.94
C PRO A 212 -8.01 -25.15 -10.64
N GLN A 213 -8.33 -24.80 -9.39
CA GLN A 213 -9.67 -24.37 -8.96
C GLN A 213 -9.86 -22.85 -9.03
N CYS A 214 -8.84 -22.12 -9.48
CA CYS A 214 -8.85 -20.68 -9.62
C CYS A 214 -8.76 -20.31 -11.11
N ILE A 215 -9.62 -19.38 -11.51
CA ILE A 215 -9.57 -18.72 -12.81
C ILE A 215 -9.01 -17.33 -12.56
N PHE A 216 -7.85 -17.05 -13.14
CA PHE A 216 -7.15 -15.77 -13.06
C PHE A 216 -7.54 -14.93 -14.27
N ILE A 217 -7.85 -13.67 -14.02
CA ILE A 217 -8.21 -12.69 -15.02
C ILE A 217 -7.30 -11.48 -14.84
N LEU A 218 -6.30 -11.37 -15.72
CA LEU A 218 -5.29 -10.33 -15.67
C LEU A 218 -5.88 -9.01 -16.17
N ALA A 219 -5.79 -7.98 -15.33
CA ALA A 219 -6.18 -6.62 -15.70
C ALA A 219 -5.01 -5.86 -16.33
N GLY A 220 -3.78 -6.15 -15.90
CA GLY A 220 -2.55 -5.62 -16.47
C GLY A 220 -1.31 -6.17 -15.79
N GLY A 221 -0.17 -6.11 -16.47
CA GLY A 221 1.12 -6.53 -15.91
C GLY A 221 2.32 -5.76 -16.47
N PHE A 222 3.42 -5.79 -15.72
CA PHE A 222 4.73 -5.31 -16.14
C PHE A 222 5.82 -6.26 -15.64
N GLY A 223 6.36 -7.09 -16.53
CA GLY A 223 7.32 -8.13 -16.16
C GLY A 223 6.66 -9.18 -15.26
N ARG A 224 7.10 -9.26 -14.00
CA ARG A 224 6.49 -10.14 -12.98
C ARG A 224 5.43 -9.46 -12.10
N ILE A 225 5.29 -8.15 -12.24
CA ILE A 225 4.37 -7.35 -11.45
C ILE A 225 3.01 -7.39 -12.13
N GLU A 226 2.03 -7.97 -11.47
CA GLU A 226 0.71 -8.23 -12.08
C GLU A 226 -0.41 -7.84 -11.14
N VAL A 227 -1.53 -7.41 -11.72
CA VAL A 227 -2.77 -7.13 -11.00
C VAL A 227 -3.95 -7.70 -11.76
N GLY A 228 -4.91 -8.23 -11.01
CA GLY A 228 -6.07 -8.82 -11.63
C GLY A 228 -7.13 -9.26 -10.64
N PHE A 229 -8.01 -10.09 -11.18
CA PHE A 229 -9.15 -10.66 -10.50
C PHE A 229 -9.01 -12.17 -10.51
N MET A 230 -9.52 -12.81 -9.47
CA MET A 230 -9.51 -14.26 -9.36
C MET A 230 -10.89 -14.74 -8.96
N PHE A 231 -11.44 -15.68 -9.73
CA PHE A 231 -12.60 -16.45 -9.34
C PHE A 231 -12.16 -17.81 -8.82
N SER A 232 -12.60 -18.18 -7.62
CA SER A 232 -12.24 -19.46 -7.00
C SER A 232 -13.46 -20.35 -6.83
N LYS A 233 -13.43 -21.55 -7.43
CA LYS A 233 -14.47 -22.57 -7.24
C LYS A 233 -14.46 -23.14 -5.82
N ASN A 234 -13.35 -22.96 -5.09
CA ASN A 234 -13.17 -23.40 -3.71
C ASN A 234 -12.22 -22.45 -2.98
N LYS A 235 -12.74 -21.71 -1.99
CA LYS A 235 -11.97 -20.75 -1.18
C LYS A 235 -10.70 -21.35 -0.55
N SER A 236 -10.69 -22.63 -0.19
CA SER A 236 -9.51 -23.27 0.38
C SER A 236 -8.38 -23.52 -0.64
N SER A 237 -8.65 -23.30 -1.93
CA SER A 237 -7.72 -23.47 -3.04
C SER A 237 -7.13 -22.15 -3.55
N THR A 238 -7.45 -21.01 -2.91
CA THR A 238 -6.85 -19.73 -3.26
C THR A 238 -5.34 -19.74 -2.94
N PRO A 239 -4.51 -19.04 -3.73
CA PRO A 239 -3.12 -18.82 -3.37
C PRO A 239 -3.00 -18.21 -1.97
N LYS A 240 -1.91 -18.54 -1.28
CA LYS A 240 -1.58 -17.90 -0.01
C LYS A 240 -0.92 -16.56 -0.27
N ILE A 241 -1.21 -15.59 0.58
CA ILE A 241 -0.52 -14.30 0.55
C ILE A 241 0.91 -14.51 1.03
N SER A 242 1.89 -14.01 0.27
CA SER A 242 3.31 -14.02 0.67
C SER A 242 4.03 -12.79 0.12
N PRO A 243 5.10 -12.33 0.79
CA PRO A 243 5.84 -11.17 0.33
C PRO A 243 6.61 -11.40 -0.99
N GLU A 244 6.73 -12.63 -1.48
CA GLU A 244 7.53 -12.99 -2.67
C GLU A 244 6.72 -13.32 -3.93
N GLN A 245 5.40 -13.46 -3.82
CA GLN A 245 4.56 -13.84 -4.96
C GLN A 245 3.25 -13.06 -4.94
N PHE A 246 2.20 -13.57 -4.31
CA PHE A 246 0.92 -12.87 -4.16
C PHE A 246 0.95 -11.95 -2.95
N ILE A 247 1.37 -10.71 -3.15
CA ILE A 247 1.54 -9.75 -2.05
C ILE A 247 0.23 -9.20 -1.48
N TYR A 248 -0.88 -9.43 -2.18
CA TYR A 248 -2.21 -9.02 -1.78
C TYR A 248 -3.25 -9.91 -2.44
N ILE A 249 -4.17 -10.45 -1.65
CA ILE A 249 -5.39 -11.11 -2.10
C ILE A 249 -6.49 -10.71 -1.11
N GLU A 250 -7.63 -10.23 -1.60
CA GLU A 250 -8.78 -9.91 -0.77
C GLU A 250 -10.07 -10.35 -1.46
N GLU A 251 -10.90 -11.09 -0.73
CA GLU A 251 -12.24 -11.45 -1.20
C GLU A 251 -13.13 -10.20 -1.19
N VAL A 252 -13.74 -9.90 -2.33
CA VAL A 252 -14.61 -8.73 -2.52
C VAL A 252 -16.08 -9.14 -2.47
N LEU A 253 -16.38 -10.26 -3.13
CA LEU A 253 -17.68 -10.90 -3.21
C LEU A 253 -17.47 -12.41 -3.07
N PRO A 254 -18.51 -13.21 -2.76
CA PRO A 254 -18.36 -14.66 -2.61
C PRO A 254 -17.63 -15.26 -3.82
N ASN A 255 -16.49 -15.91 -3.55
CA ASN A 255 -15.61 -16.54 -4.54
C ASN A 255 -14.83 -15.60 -5.47
N TRP A 256 -14.97 -14.29 -5.34
CA TRP A 256 -14.32 -13.30 -6.18
C TRP A 256 -13.32 -12.47 -5.39
N TYR A 257 -12.10 -12.41 -5.92
CA TYR A 257 -10.96 -11.80 -5.27
C TYR A 257 -10.31 -10.78 -6.19
N VAL A 258 -9.74 -9.74 -5.59
CA VAL A 258 -8.71 -8.91 -6.23
C VAL A 258 -7.35 -9.39 -5.76
N TYR A 259 -6.35 -9.35 -6.64
CA TYR A 259 -4.98 -9.72 -6.27
C TYR A 259 -3.93 -8.79 -6.86
N ARG A 260 -2.76 -8.79 -6.22
CA ARG A 260 -1.51 -8.26 -6.76
C ARG A 260 -0.38 -9.25 -6.55
N ALA A 261 0.48 -9.36 -7.55
CA ALA A 261 1.67 -10.20 -7.51
C ALA A 261 2.93 -9.44 -7.98
N ILE A 262 4.11 -9.89 -7.53
CA ILE A 262 5.44 -9.34 -7.90
C ILE A 262 6.46 -10.45 -8.14
#